data_AF-I6CAY9-F1
#
_entry.id   AF-I6CAY9-F1
#
_cell.length_a   1.000
_cell.length_b   1.000
_cell.length_c   1.000
_cell.angle_alpha   90.00
_cell.angle_beta   90.00
_cell.angle_gamma   90.00
#
_symmetry.space_group_name_H-M   'P 1'
#
loop_
_entity.id
_entity.type
_entity.pdbx_description
1 polymer ?
#
loop_
_entity_poly.entity_id
_entity_poly.type
_entity_poly.pdbx_seq_one_letter_code
_entity_poly.pdbx_strand_id
1 'polypeptide(L)'
;MLGFVAGYQGYLYKQLNPGVGVRENIDTWAWRPDKLNNQLTPLRGKPQIQFTQNWPRLDGATAAYPIYASAFYALSVIPEDFHTREYLESSRTPDAYNRIVKGDADIIFVAQPSGGQKKRAEESGITLLYTPFAREAFVFIVNADNPVNSLTEQQVRDIFSGAITNWRTVGGNDQEIQT
;
A
#
# COMPACT_ATOMS: atom_id res chain seq x y z
N MET A 1 -23.37 6.11 16.82
CA MET A 1 -24.52 5.84 15.93
C MET A 1 -24.19 5.97 14.43
N LEU A 2 -23.26 6.87 14.02
CA LEU A 2 -22.82 7.02 12.62
C LEU A 2 -22.03 5.82 12.05
N GLY A 3 -21.16 5.18 12.85
CA GLY A 3 -20.34 4.04 12.40
C GLY A 3 -21.13 2.76 12.07
N PHE A 4 -22.25 2.52 12.75
CA PHE A 4 -23.13 1.39 12.46
C PHE A 4 -23.91 1.58 11.16
N VAL A 5 -24.36 2.81 10.87
CA VAL A 5 -25.06 3.14 9.63
C VAL A 5 -24.11 3.04 8.43
N ALA A 6 -22.88 3.53 8.56
CA ALA A 6 -21.86 3.42 7.51
C ALA A 6 -21.46 1.95 7.25
N GLY A 7 -21.30 1.14 8.31
CA GLY A 7 -21.01 -0.29 8.18
C GLY A 7 -22.15 -1.07 7.52
N TYR A 8 -23.40 -0.76 7.85
CA TYR A 8 -24.58 -1.40 7.26
C TYR A 8 -24.80 -1.00 5.79
N GLN A 9 -24.56 0.27 5.44
CA GLN A 9 -24.59 0.75 4.06
C GLN A 9 -23.50 0.09 3.20
N GLY A 10 -22.26 -0.01 3.71
CA GLY A 10 -21.18 -0.72 3.02
C GLY A 10 -21.42 -2.22 2.86
N TYR A 11 -22.10 -2.86 3.82
CA TYR A 11 -22.53 -4.26 3.73
C TYR A 11 -23.61 -4.47 2.66
N LEU A 12 -24.66 -3.64 2.66
CA LEU A 12 -25.72 -3.68 1.66
C LEU A 12 -25.19 -3.41 0.25
N TYR A 13 -24.29 -2.44 0.11
CA TYR A 13 -23.66 -2.12 -1.17
C TYR A 13 -22.88 -3.31 -1.74
N LYS A 14 -22.11 -4.02 -0.90
CA LYS A 14 -21.40 -5.25 -1.31
C LYS A 14 -22.34 -6.40 -1.69
N GLN A 15 -23.51 -6.50 -1.06
CA GLN A 15 -24.52 -7.49 -1.43
C GLN A 15 -25.23 -7.17 -2.76
N LEU A 16 -25.48 -5.88 -3.02
CA LEU A 16 -26.17 -5.41 -4.22
C LEU A 16 -25.25 -5.37 -5.45
N ASN A 17 -23.93 -5.23 -5.25
CA ASN A 17 -22.93 -5.14 -6.32
C ASN A 17 -21.84 -6.22 -6.21
N PRO A 18 -22.17 -7.53 -6.30
CA PRO A 18 -21.20 -8.61 -6.18
C PRO A 18 -20.33 -8.68 -7.46
N GLY A 19 -19.28 -7.87 -7.51
CA GLY A 19 -18.32 -7.87 -8.63
C GLY A 19 -17.64 -6.53 -8.92
N VAL A 20 -18.07 -5.41 -8.33
CA VAL A 20 -17.63 -4.06 -8.72
C VAL A 20 -16.52 -3.49 -7.81
N GLY A 21 -15.89 -4.31 -6.97
CA GLY A 21 -14.88 -3.85 -6.01
C GLY A 21 -13.46 -4.22 -6.42
N VAL A 22 -12.58 -3.22 -6.56
CA VAL A 22 -11.13 -3.45 -6.51
C VAL A 22 -10.75 -3.73 -5.06
N ARG A 23 -10.05 -4.84 -4.80
CA ARG A 23 -9.47 -5.11 -3.48
C ARG A 23 -8.13 -4.39 -3.40
N GLU A 24 -8.02 -3.40 -2.52
CA GLU A 24 -6.74 -2.71 -2.21
C GLU A 24 -5.81 -3.54 -1.30
N ASN A 25 -6.15 -4.80 -1.07
CA ASN A 25 -5.46 -5.67 -0.15
C ASN A 25 -4.43 -6.48 -0.92
N ILE A 26 -3.16 -6.42 -0.50
CA ILE A 26 -2.13 -7.33 -0.98
C ILE A 26 -2.15 -8.60 -0.12
N ASP A 27 -2.14 -9.78 -0.78
CA ASP A 27 -1.93 -11.06 -0.10
C ASP A 27 -0.45 -11.19 0.29
N THR A 28 -0.09 -10.75 1.50
CA THR A 28 1.31 -10.79 1.97
C THR A 28 1.89 -12.21 1.99
N TRP A 29 1.04 -13.25 2.09
CA TRP A 29 1.46 -14.64 1.96
C TRP A 29 2.14 -14.91 0.62
N ALA A 30 1.77 -14.19 -0.44
CA ALA A 30 2.37 -14.33 -1.76
C ALA A 30 3.85 -13.95 -1.85
N TRP A 31 4.39 -13.23 -0.87
CA TRP A 31 5.81 -12.83 -0.81
C TRP A 31 6.62 -13.64 0.19
N ARG A 32 6.16 -14.82 0.59
CA ARG A 32 6.95 -15.71 1.44
C ARG A 32 7.88 -16.63 0.63
N PRO A 33 9.12 -16.88 1.09
CA PRO A 33 10.08 -17.70 0.37
C PRO A 33 9.66 -19.18 0.29
N ASP A 34 8.94 -19.68 1.29
CA ASP A 34 8.42 -21.06 1.34
C ASP A 34 7.18 -21.29 0.47
N LYS A 35 6.59 -20.22 -0.09
CA LYS A 35 5.46 -20.36 -1.02
C LYS A 35 5.95 -20.74 -2.42
N LEU A 36 5.41 -21.83 -2.96
CA LEU A 36 5.57 -22.19 -4.36
C LEU A 36 5.02 -21.07 -5.26
N ASN A 37 5.80 -20.65 -6.26
CA ASN A 37 5.46 -19.52 -7.16
C ASN A 37 5.19 -18.21 -6.39
N ASN A 38 6.05 -17.90 -5.41
CA ASN A 38 5.99 -16.60 -4.72
C ASN A 38 6.25 -15.42 -5.68
N GLN A 39 5.87 -14.23 -5.23
CA GLN A 39 6.00 -12.96 -5.96
C GLN A 39 7.23 -12.16 -5.54
N LEU A 40 8.23 -12.80 -4.91
CA LEU A 40 9.47 -12.13 -4.55
C LEU A 40 10.22 -11.73 -5.82
N THR A 41 10.72 -10.50 -5.83
CA THR A 41 11.58 -10.02 -6.91
C THR A 41 13.04 -10.32 -6.53
N PRO A 42 13.75 -11.18 -7.29
CA PRO A 42 15.14 -11.51 -6.98
C PRO A 42 16.07 -10.32 -7.26
N LEU A 43 17.19 -10.27 -6.55
CA LEU A 43 18.25 -9.30 -6.85
C LEU A 43 18.88 -9.58 -8.22
N ARG A 44 19.26 -8.50 -8.90
CA ARG A 44 20.11 -8.57 -10.08
C ARG A 44 21.56 -8.65 -9.63
N GLY A 45 22.08 -9.87 -9.52
CA GLY A 45 23.44 -10.14 -9.08
C GLY A 45 23.57 -10.39 -7.58
N LYS A 46 24.81 -10.44 -7.08
CA LYS A 46 25.08 -10.73 -5.67
C LYS A 46 24.78 -9.50 -4.80
N PRO A 47 24.15 -9.67 -3.64
CA PRO A 47 23.96 -8.57 -2.70
C PRO A 47 25.32 -8.06 -2.18
N GLN A 48 25.47 -6.74 -2.07
CA GLN A 48 26.65 -6.12 -1.46
C GLN A 48 26.60 -6.14 0.09
N ILE A 49 25.41 -6.33 0.64
CA ILE A 49 25.13 -6.37 2.08
C ILE A 49 24.27 -7.60 2.35
N GLN A 50 24.57 -8.34 3.41
CA GLN A 50 23.75 -9.46 3.85
C GLN A 50 23.67 -9.48 5.38
N PHE A 51 22.45 -9.59 5.90
CA PHE A 51 22.17 -9.67 7.33
C PHE A 51 22.15 -11.12 7.78
N THR A 52 23.07 -11.48 8.67
CA THR A 52 23.12 -12.78 9.35
C THR A 52 22.79 -12.68 10.84
N GLN A 53 22.70 -11.45 11.35
CA GLN A 53 22.36 -11.07 12.71
C GLN A 53 21.84 -9.63 12.70
N ASN A 54 21.16 -9.19 13.77
CA ASN A 54 20.61 -7.83 13.89
C ASN A 54 19.76 -7.41 12.68
N TRP A 55 18.86 -8.30 12.24
CA TRP A 55 17.98 -8.03 11.10
C TRP A 55 17.15 -6.76 11.34
N PRO A 56 17.01 -5.89 10.33
CA PRO A 56 16.20 -4.69 10.48
C PRO A 56 14.71 -5.05 10.54
N ARG A 57 13.96 -4.36 11.41
CA ARG A 57 12.51 -4.43 11.43
C ARG A 57 11.94 -3.46 10.40
N LEU A 58 11.33 -4.03 9.36
CA LEU A 58 10.75 -3.30 8.24
C LEU A 58 9.23 -3.22 8.37
N ASP A 59 8.69 -2.06 7.98
CA ASP A 59 7.25 -1.83 7.91
C ASP A 59 6.94 -0.82 6.78
N GLY A 60 5.67 -0.58 6.45
CA GLY A 60 5.34 0.47 5.50
C GLY A 60 3.93 0.44 4.94
N ALA A 61 3.77 1.19 3.84
CA ALA A 61 2.57 1.23 3.04
C ALA A 61 2.32 -0.11 2.34
N THR A 62 1.05 -0.52 2.25
CA THR A 62 0.65 -1.75 1.54
C THR A 62 1.18 -1.75 0.10
N ALA A 63 1.05 -0.64 -0.62
CA ALA A 63 1.52 -0.51 -2.01
C ALA A 63 3.03 -0.77 -2.17
N ALA A 64 3.83 -0.51 -1.12
CA ALA A 64 5.26 -0.72 -1.14
C ALA A 64 5.69 -2.11 -0.65
N TYR A 65 4.78 -2.93 -0.09
CA TYR A 65 5.07 -4.26 0.47
C TYR A 65 5.89 -5.15 -0.48
N PRO A 66 5.56 -5.24 -1.78
CA PRO A 66 6.34 -6.08 -2.70
C PRO A 66 7.83 -5.72 -2.74
N ILE A 67 8.17 -4.43 -2.58
CA ILE A 67 9.55 -3.94 -2.64
C ILE A 67 10.30 -4.33 -1.36
N TYR A 68 9.76 -3.96 -0.19
CA TYR A 68 10.50 -4.17 1.06
C TYR A 68 10.48 -5.61 1.55
N ALA A 69 9.43 -6.38 1.24
CA ALA A 69 9.46 -7.83 1.46
C ALA A 69 10.55 -8.49 0.60
N SER A 70 10.62 -8.15 -0.70
CA SER A 70 11.67 -8.67 -1.59
C SER A 70 13.07 -8.29 -1.11
N ALA A 71 13.27 -7.05 -0.68
CA ALA A 71 14.54 -6.60 -0.11
C ALA A 71 14.87 -7.35 1.19
N PHE A 72 13.90 -7.52 2.10
CA PHE A 72 14.09 -8.25 3.36
C PHE A 72 14.62 -9.66 3.13
N TYR A 73 13.92 -10.45 2.30
CA TYR A 73 14.30 -11.84 2.06
C TYR A 73 15.58 -11.95 1.23
N ALA A 74 15.82 -11.04 0.27
CA ALA A 74 17.01 -11.13 -0.56
C ALA A 74 18.29 -10.69 0.16
N LEU A 75 18.17 -9.86 1.19
CA LEU A 75 19.30 -9.36 1.98
C LEU A 75 19.49 -10.10 3.29
N SER A 76 18.62 -11.04 3.66
CA SER A 76 18.68 -11.73 4.96
C SER A 76 19.01 -13.22 4.80
N VAL A 77 19.93 -13.71 5.63
CA VAL A 77 20.04 -15.14 5.94
C VAL A 77 19.09 -15.40 7.11
N ILE A 78 18.10 -16.25 6.90
CA ILE A 78 17.02 -16.50 7.86
C ILE A 78 17.22 -17.89 8.48
N PRO A 79 17.47 -18.00 9.81
CA PRO A 79 17.56 -19.28 10.49
C PRO A 79 16.19 -19.98 10.60
N GLU A 80 16.18 -21.28 10.91
CA GLU A 80 14.94 -22.07 10.95
C GLU A 80 13.94 -21.60 12.02
N ASP A 81 14.43 -21.10 13.15
CA ASP A 81 13.63 -20.61 14.28
C ASP A 81 13.25 -19.12 14.17
N PHE A 82 13.50 -18.49 13.02
CA PHE A 82 13.28 -17.06 12.84
C PHE A 82 11.79 -16.68 12.78
N HIS A 83 11.38 -15.74 13.62
CA HIS A 83 10.02 -15.21 13.64
C HIS A 83 9.87 -14.00 12.69
N THR A 84 9.72 -14.24 11.38
CA THR A 84 9.67 -13.16 10.37
C THR A 84 8.62 -12.08 10.64
N ARG A 85 7.51 -12.41 11.29
CA ARG A 85 6.45 -11.43 11.63
C ARG A 85 6.92 -10.34 12.60
N GLU A 86 8.00 -10.57 13.34
CA GLU A 86 8.59 -9.56 14.23
C GLU A 86 9.45 -8.53 13.46
N TYR A 87 9.86 -8.87 12.23
CA TYR A 87 10.79 -8.10 11.41
C TYR A 87 10.21 -7.59 10.10
N LEU A 88 9.08 -8.11 9.64
CA LEU A 88 8.46 -7.72 8.37
C LEU A 88 6.95 -7.58 8.55
N GLU A 89 6.50 -6.33 8.68
CA GLU A 89 5.10 -5.97 8.89
C GLU A 89 4.57 -5.11 7.73
N SER A 90 3.25 -5.06 7.56
CA SER A 90 2.58 -4.14 6.63
C SER A 90 1.44 -3.40 7.34
N SER A 91 1.79 -2.43 8.18
CA SER A 91 0.83 -1.72 9.03
C SER A 91 0.09 -0.57 8.33
N ARG A 92 0.51 -0.18 7.12
CA ARG A 92 0.08 1.01 6.36
C ARG A 92 0.72 2.31 6.88
N THR A 93 0.76 3.33 6.02
CA THR A 93 1.50 4.57 6.24
C THR A 93 1.31 5.20 7.62
N PRO A 94 0.08 5.42 8.15
CA PRO A 94 -0.08 6.07 9.45
C PRO A 94 0.53 5.28 10.60
N ASP A 95 0.34 3.96 10.60
CA ASP A 95 0.79 3.07 11.67
C ASP A 95 2.29 2.81 11.59
N ALA A 96 2.86 2.74 10.38
CA ALA A 96 4.30 2.64 10.17
C ALA A 96 5.04 3.85 10.76
N TYR A 97 4.51 5.07 10.58
CA TYR A 97 5.04 6.27 11.24
C TYR A 97 4.97 6.19 12.77
N ASN A 98 3.88 5.64 13.32
CA ASN A 98 3.78 5.45 14.77
C ASN A 98 4.80 4.44 15.28
N ARG A 99 5.03 3.35 14.53
CA ARG A 99 5.95 2.27 14.90
C ARG A 99 7.41 2.70 14.86
N ILE A 100 7.85 3.43 13.83
CA ILE A 100 9.23 3.94 13.80
C ILE A 100 9.51 4.94 14.92
N VAL A 101 8.54 5.81 15.26
CA VAL A 101 8.68 6.77 16.36
C VAL A 101 8.74 6.07 17.72
N LYS A 102 8.03 4.96 17.89
CA LYS A 102 8.08 4.12 19.11
C LYS A 102 9.33 3.24 19.20
N GLY A 103 10.09 3.10 18.10
CA GLY A 103 11.19 2.16 18.01
C GLY A 103 10.76 0.71 17.79
N ASP A 104 9.54 0.47 17.28
CA ASP A 104 9.02 -0.85 16.89
C ASP A 104 9.37 -1.22 15.44
N ALA A 105 9.88 -0.26 14.67
CA ALA A 105 10.41 -0.44 13.32
C ALA A 105 11.71 0.35 13.16
N ASP A 106 12.63 -0.15 12.35
CA ASP A 106 13.93 0.49 12.08
C ASP A 106 13.90 1.25 10.75
N ILE A 107 13.18 0.72 9.76
CA ILE A 107 13.04 1.31 8.41
C ILE A 107 11.59 1.19 7.98
N ILE A 108 11.02 2.30 7.46
CA ILE A 108 9.68 2.30 6.90
C ILE A 108 9.65 2.71 5.43
N PHE A 109 8.81 2.04 4.65
CA PHE A 109 8.62 2.29 3.22
C PHE A 109 7.27 2.97 3.01
N VAL A 110 7.29 4.30 2.96
CA VAL A 110 6.07 5.13 3.04
C VAL A 110 6.13 6.32 2.10
N ALA A 111 4.95 6.86 1.79
CA ALA A 111 4.82 8.21 1.24
C ALA A 111 5.32 9.25 2.26
N GLN A 112 5.59 10.47 1.78
CA GLN A 112 6.03 11.59 2.61
C GLN A 112 5.09 11.83 3.81
N PRO A 113 5.63 12.22 4.98
CA PRO A 113 4.78 12.42 6.15
C PRO A 113 3.97 13.71 6.02
N SER A 114 2.73 13.63 6.48
CA SER A 114 1.92 14.79 6.82
C SER A 114 2.58 15.66 7.89
N GLY A 115 2.14 16.92 8.01
CA GLY A 115 2.60 17.81 9.07
C GLY A 115 2.39 17.23 10.48
N GLY A 116 1.28 16.53 10.71
CA GLY A 116 1.01 15.88 12.00
C GLY A 116 1.95 14.72 12.33
N GLN A 117 2.42 13.96 11.33
CA GLN A 117 3.40 12.90 11.53
C GLN A 117 4.78 13.47 11.84
N LYS A 118 5.19 14.55 11.16
CA LYS A 118 6.44 15.26 11.46
C LYS A 118 6.46 15.79 12.89
N LYS A 119 5.40 16.50 13.28
CA LYS A 119 5.25 17.06 14.63
C LYS A 119 5.34 15.99 15.73
N ARG A 120 4.73 14.82 15.51
CA ARG A 120 4.76 13.72 16.48
C ARG A 120 6.16 13.16 16.69
N ALA A 121 6.96 13.05 15.63
CA ALA A 121 8.35 12.62 15.73
C ALA A 121 9.19 13.64 16.52
N GLU A 122 9.01 14.93 16.22
CA GLU A 122 9.66 16.05 16.92
C GLU A 122 9.31 16.07 18.41
N GLU A 123 8.02 15.96 18.75
CA GLU A 123 7.52 15.89 20.13
C GLU A 123 8.05 14.66 20.90
N SER A 124 8.41 13.59 20.18
CA SER A 124 9.01 12.38 20.75
C SER A 124 10.54 12.43 20.80
N GLY A 125 11.16 13.54 20.39
CA GLY A 125 12.62 13.69 20.34
C GLY A 125 13.30 12.80 19.28
N ILE A 126 12.54 12.25 18.33
CA ILE A 126 13.05 11.35 17.30
C ILE A 126 13.34 12.15 16.02
N THR A 127 14.58 12.05 15.55
CA THR A 127 14.96 12.58 14.23
C THR A 127 14.77 11.50 13.17
N LEU A 128 13.83 11.71 12.25
CA LEU A 128 13.61 10.80 11.12
C LEU A 128 14.54 11.16 9.96
N LEU A 129 15.17 10.13 9.37
CA LEU A 129 15.96 10.26 8.15
C LEU A 129 15.08 9.92 6.94
N TYR A 130 15.12 10.76 5.92
CA TYR A 130 14.32 10.60 4.70
C TYR A 130 15.24 10.29 3.51
N THR A 131 15.01 9.15 2.86
CA THR A 131 15.76 8.74 1.67
C THR A 131 14.80 8.46 0.52
N PRO A 132 14.77 9.31 -0.52
CA PRO A 132 14.03 9.02 -1.74
C PRO A 132 14.66 7.80 -2.44
N PHE A 133 13.88 6.73 -2.63
CA PHE A 133 14.36 5.50 -3.27
C PHE A 133 13.51 5.06 -4.48
N ALA A 134 12.28 5.55 -4.59
CA ALA A 134 11.37 5.21 -5.68
C ALA A 134 10.49 6.41 -6.05
N ARG A 135 9.97 6.38 -7.28
CA ARG A 135 8.86 7.24 -7.74
C ARG A 135 7.66 6.34 -7.98
N GLU A 136 6.52 6.73 -7.45
CA GLU A 136 5.26 6.03 -7.63
C GLU A 136 4.41 6.78 -8.66
N ALA A 137 3.76 6.04 -9.56
CA ALA A 137 2.79 6.60 -10.50
C ALA A 137 1.38 6.32 -9.96
N PHE A 138 0.53 7.35 -9.96
CA PHE A 138 -0.90 7.17 -9.78
C PHE A 138 -1.52 6.84 -11.12
N VAL A 139 -2.10 5.65 -11.23
CA VAL A 139 -2.82 5.19 -12.41
C VAL A 139 -4.30 5.09 -12.09
N PHE A 140 -5.13 5.61 -12.99
CA PHE A 140 -6.57 5.48 -12.91
C PHE A 140 -6.96 4.27 -13.74
N ILE A 141 -7.62 3.31 -13.10
CA ILE A 141 -8.07 2.08 -13.74
C ILE A 141 -9.59 2.08 -13.71
N VAL A 142 -10.20 1.68 -14.81
CA VAL A 142 -11.63 1.44 -14.93
C VAL A 142 -11.89 -0.07 -15.06
N ASN A 143 -13.13 -0.48 -14.86
CA ASN A 143 -13.53 -1.86 -15.15
C ASN A 143 -13.22 -2.20 -16.63
N ALA A 144 -12.80 -3.44 -16.90
CA ALA A 144 -12.45 -3.89 -18.25
C ALA A 144 -13.59 -3.76 -19.27
N ASP A 145 -14.84 -3.81 -18.81
CA ASP A 145 -16.04 -3.65 -19.65
C ASP A 145 -16.41 -2.17 -19.90
N ASN A 146 -15.72 -1.22 -19.26
CA ASN A 146 -15.93 0.20 -19.51
C ASN A 146 -15.25 0.60 -20.84
N PRO A 147 -16.00 1.10 -21.85
CA PRO A 147 -15.44 1.41 -23.16
C PRO A 147 -14.57 2.68 -23.19
N VAL A 148 -14.52 3.45 -22.10
CA VAL A 148 -13.68 4.65 -21.99
C VAL A 148 -12.21 4.24 -21.95
N ASN A 149 -11.48 4.57 -23.00
CA ASN A 149 -10.07 4.20 -23.17
C ASN A 149 -9.08 5.28 -22.73
N SER A 150 -9.55 6.50 -22.50
CA SER A 150 -8.73 7.64 -22.09
C SER A 150 -9.57 8.71 -21.42
N LEU A 151 -8.95 9.43 -20.48
CA LEU A 151 -9.53 10.58 -19.82
C LEU A 151 -8.50 11.71 -19.82
N THR A 152 -8.96 12.93 -20.04
CA THR A 152 -8.16 14.13 -19.78
C THR A 152 -7.99 14.34 -18.27
N GLU A 153 -6.94 15.07 -17.88
CA GLU A 153 -6.71 15.41 -16.47
C GLU A 153 -7.91 16.14 -15.85
N GLN A 154 -8.56 17.03 -16.61
CA GLN A 154 -9.74 17.75 -16.14
C GLN A 154 -10.91 16.79 -15.86
N GLN A 155 -11.18 15.84 -16.76
CA GLN A 155 -12.23 14.84 -16.54
C GLN A 155 -11.95 13.98 -15.31
N VAL A 156 -10.69 13.59 -15.06
CA VAL A 156 -10.32 12.89 -13.83
C VAL A 156 -10.64 13.73 -12.60
N ARG A 157 -10.27 15.02 -12.59
CA ARG A 157 -10.58 15.95 -11.49
C ARG A 157 -12.08 16.11 -11.29
N ASP A 158 -12.84 16.23 -12.37
CA ASP A 158 -14.29 16.38 -12.32
C ASP A 158 -14.97 15.11 -11.81
N ILE A 159 -14.45 13.93 -12.13
CA ILE A 159 -14.92 12.66 -11.58
C ILE A 159 -14.69 12.60 -10.07
N PHE A 160 -13.45 12.80 -9.59
CA PHE A 160 -13.13 12.68 -8.17
C PHE A 160 -13.69 13.82 -7.30
N SER A 161 -14.07 14.95 -7.89
CA SER A 161 -14.81 16.02 -7.21
C SER A 161 -16.32 15.81 -7.18
N GLY A 162 -16.83 14.83 -7.93
CA GLY A 162 -18.27 14.56 -8.07
C GLY A 162 -18.98 15.49 -9.06
N ALA A 163 -18.26 16.29 -9.84
CA ALA A 163 -18.83 17.10 -10.92
C ALA A 163 -19.26 16.23 -12.13
N ILE A 164 -18.53 15.15 -12.40
CA ILE A 164 -18.94 14.10 -13.35
C ILE A 164 -19.26 12.83 -12.57
N THR A 165 -20.52 12.40 -12.61
CA THR A 165 -21.00 11.22 -11.88
C THR A 165 -21.49 10.09 -12.78
N ASN A 166 -21.45 10.25 -14.11
CA ASN A 166 -21.91 9.23 -15.05
C ASN A 166 -20.93 9.08 -16.22
N TRP A 167 -20.62 7.83 -16.58
CA TRP A 167 -19.68 7.48 -17.64
C TRP A 167 -20.09 8.03 -19.02
N ARG A 168 -21.40 8.23 -19.29
CA ARG A 168 -21.87 8.79 -20.57
C ARG A 168 -21.33 10.19 -20.85
N THR A 169 -21.02 10.96 -19.81
CA THR A 169 -20.47 12.32 -19.93
C THR A 169 -19.06 12.32 -20.53
N VAL A 170 -18.36 11.19 -20.47
CA VAL A 170 -16.98 11.04 -20.94
C VAL A 170 -16.86 9.97 -22.04
N GLY A 171 -17.98 9.66 -22.71
CA GLY A 171 -18.01 8.71 -23.84
C GLY A 171 -18.19 7.23 -23.44
N GLY A 172 -18.55 6.95 -22.19
CA GLY A 172 -18.89 5.63 -21.71
C GLY A 172 -20.38 5.28 -21.82
N ASN A 173 -20.76 4.16 -21.20
CA ASN A 173 -22.16 3.75 -21.10
C ASN A 173 -22.95 4.67 -20.15
N ASP A 174 -24.28 4.66 -20.23
CA ASP A 174 -25.13 5.33 -19.23
C ASP A 174 -25.12 4.56 -17.92
N GLN A 175 -24.06 4.76 -17.15
CA GLN A 175 -23.78 4.10 -15.88
C GLN A 175 -23.17 5.10 -14.91
N GLU A 176 -23.61 5.02 -13.67
CA GLU A 176 -23.05 5.83 -12.58
C GLU A 176 -21.57 5.46 -12.34
N ILE A 177 -20.76 6.47 -12.04
CA ILE A 177 -19.36 6.29 -11.67
C ILE A 177 -19.29 5.95 -10.19
N GLN A 178 -18.62 4.84 -9.89
CA GLN A 178 -18.33 4.39 -8.53
C GLN A 178 -16.84 4.62 -8.28
N THR A 179 -16.50 5.68 -7.55
CA THR A 179 -15.14 6.00 -7.10
C THR A 179 -14.85 5.46 -5.72
#